data_AF-A0A3C0MF58-F1
#
_entry.id   AF-A0A3C0MF58-F1
#
_cell.length_a   1.000
_cell.length_b   1.000
_cell.length_c   1.000
_cell.angle_alpha   90.00
_cell.angle_beta   90.00
_cell.angle_gamma   90.00
#
_symmetry.space_group_name_H-M   'P 1'
#
loop_
_entity.id
_entity.type
_entity.pdbx_description
1 polymer ?
#
loop_
_entity_poly.entity_id
_entity_poly.type
_entity_poly.pdbx_seq_one_letter_code
_entity_poly.pdbx_strand_id
1 'polypeptide(L)'
;MPHHVDTYWSFRSPYSYLATPRMVALAAEYKVEFTIKPVYPIAVRIDGFFKRANPLWAPYLMRDTARVAQINGLPYRWPRPDPVLMDIKTGEVPSEQPHIYRLTQLGQVAAEMGRGLAFVSEVSTLIWSGHTDDWHLGDHLAKATARAGLDLARMDAIVVAEGARLHEAIENNQKALQQAGHWGVPTFVHQGEPFFGQDRLDALMWRMQSTGLKHRDNPPVTPEFLCGTWRLDRWELWRDGAFSRLPLGERGTGVLIYERQGRMAGFLQHTDWHKAPAGQKPASTDFFAYSGQWRLEGKDVVHAIDHASIGAWTGQEVRRAARRTAADGLELIAPPETNAKGQVNSNILHWRRA
;
A
#
# COMPACT_ATOMS: atom_id res chain seq x y z
N MET A 1 16.93 -1.56 12.99
CA MET A 1 15.69 -1.09 13.62
C MET A 1 14.89 -0.34 12.56
N PRO A 2 13.55 -0.34 12.59
CA PRO A 2 12.77 0.43 11.64
C PRO A 2 12.97 1.94 11.84
N HIS A 3 12.81 2.72 10.78
CA HIS A 3 12.65 4.17 10.90
C HIS A 3 11.29 4.44 11.56
N HIS A 4 11.25 5.34 12.53
CA HIS A 4 10.01 5.76 13.16
C HIS A 4 9.61 7.15 12.64
N VAL A 5 8.32 7.30 12.34
CA VAL A 5 7.71 8.55 11.86
C VAL A 5 6.48 8.85 12.70
N ASP A 6 6.56 9.90 13.51
CA ASP A 6 5.39 10.43 14.21
C ASP A 6 4.48 11.12 13.19
N THR A 7 3.21 10.72 13.12
CA THR A 7 2.27 11.21 12.11
C THR A 7 1.09 11.89 12.76
N TYR A 8 1.08 13.22 12.74
CA TYR A 8 -0.04 14.01 13.23
C TYR A 8 -1.14 14.05 12.19
N TRP A 9 -2.32 13.55 12.57
CA TRP A 9 -3.38 13.19 11.62
C TRP A 9 -4.77 13.57 12.17
N SER A 10 -5.73 13.95 11.31
CA SER A 10 -7.07 14.33 11.77
C SER A 10 -8.20 13.81 10.87
N PHE A 11 -9.31 13.34 11.49
CA PHE A 11 -10.45 12.70 10.80
C PHE A 11 -11.23 13.63 9.85
N ARG A 12 -11.11 14.95 10.03
CA ARG A 12 -11.75 15.94 9.14
C ARG A 12 -10.79 16.55 8.11
N SER A 13 -9.54 16.08 8.04
CA SER A 13 -8.58 16.56 7.04
C SER A 13 -8.60 15.69 5.78
N PRO A 14 -9.00 16.22 4.60
CA PRO A 14 -8.96 15.48 3.36
C PRO A 14 -7.52 15.08 2.98
N TYR A 15 -6.53 15.93 3.25
CA TYR A 15 -5.13 15.59 2.97
C TYR A 15 -4.60 14.47 3.88
N SER A 16 -5.13 14.34 5.10
CA SER A 16 -4.80 13.22 5.98
C SER A 16 -5.33 11.91 5.40
N TYR A 17 -6.56 11.89 4.88
CA TYR A 17 -7.09 10.76 4.10
C TYR A 17 -6.22 10.46 2.87
N LEU A 18 -5.93 11.47 2.03
CA LEU A 18 -5.18 11.31 0.78
C LEU A 18 -3.74 10.78 0.98
N ALA A 19 -3.10 11.10 2.11
CA ALA A 19 -1.79 10.56 2.44
C ALA A 19 -1.81 9.07 2.86
N THR A 20 -2.93 8.61 3.42
CA THR A 20 -2.99 7.34 4.17
C THR A 20 -2.69 6.11 3.30
N PRO A 21 -3.21 5.97 2.07
CA PRO A 21 -2.86 4.84 1.19
C PRO A 21 -1.35 4.74 0.91
N ARG A 22 -0.69 5.89 0.69
CA ARG A 22 0.77 5.93 0.50
C ARG A 22 1.51 5.54 1.78
N MET A 23 1.07 5.99 2.95
CA MET A 23 1.66 5.57 4.23
C MET A 23 1.58 4.06 4.43
N VAL A 24 0.42 3.45 4.14
CA VAL A 24 0.22 1.99 4.21
C VAL A 24 1.17 1.26 3.25
N ALA A 25 1.26 1.71 1.99
CA ALA A 25 2.16 1.12 1.00
C ALA A 25 3.63 1.22 1.45
N LEU A 26 4.06 2.37 1.95
CA LEU A 26 5.42 2.57 2.45
C LEU A 26 5.73 1.70 3.67
N ALA A 27 4.81 1.56 4.62
CA ALA A 27 4.97 0.69 5.79
C ALA A 27 5.02 -0.81 5.45
N ALA A 28 4.41 -1.20 4.31
CA ALA A 28 4.48 -2.55 3.78
C ALA A 28 5.77 -2.80 2.99
N GLU A 29 6.29 -1.79 2.29
CA GLU A 29 7.47 -1.92 1.44
C GLU A 29 8.79 -1.73 2.18
N TYR A 30 8.83 -0.82 3.15
CA TYR A 30 10.04 -0.39 3.84
C TYR A 30 9.98 -0.70 5.34
N LYS A 31 11.16 -0.80 5.97
CA LYS A 31 11.30 -0.88 7.44
C LYS A 31 11.04 0.51 8.04
N VAL A 32 9.82 1.01 7.88
CA VAL A 32 9.30 2.25 8.45
C VAL A 32 8.03 1.96 9.25
N GLU A 33 7.89 2.63 10.38
CA GLU A 33 6.72 2.58 11.24
C GLU A 33 6.13 3.99 11.36
N PHE A 34 4.87 4.15 10.96
CA PHE A 34 4.12 5.39 11.16
C PHE A 34 3.31 5.31 12.46
N THR A 35 3.76 6.04 13.47
CA THR A 35 3.04 6.19 14.75
C THR A 35 1.99 7.27 14.58
N ILE A 36 0.72 6.87 14.50
CA ILE A 36 -0.38 7.83 14.36
C ILE A 36 -0.58 8.60 15.67
N LYS A 37 -0.56 9.93 15.60
CA LYS A 37 -0.83 10.87 16.68
C LYS A 37 -2.05 11.71 16.32
N PRO A 38 -3.27 11.27 16.69
CA PRO A 38 -4.49 12.00 16.37
C PRO A 38 -4.49 13.39 16.99
N VAL A 39 -4.98 14.36 16.23
CA VAL A 39 -5.26 15.72 16.69
C VAL A 39 -6.66 16.15 16.27
N TYR A 40 -7.29 17.02 17.06
CA TYR A 40 -8.57 17.58 16.67
C TYR A 40 -8.43 18.42 15.39
N PRO A 41 -9.49 18.52 14.56
CA PRO A 41 -9.46 19.38 13.38
C PRO A 41 -9.23 20.83 13.77
N ILE A 42 -8.61 21.58 12.85
CA ILE A 42 -8.36 23.02 13.06
C ILE A 42 -9.63 23.81 13.40
N ALA A 43 -10.78 23.35 12.88
CA ALA A 43 -12.12 23.87 13.16
C ALA A 43 -12.43 23.95 14.66
N VAL A 44 -11.97 22.95 15.42
CA VAL A 44 -12.24 22.78 16.85
C VAL A 44 -11.09 23.34 17.68
N ARG A 45 -9.84 23.26 17.19
CA ARG A 45 -8.67 23.75 17.92
C ARG A 45 -8.50 25.26 17.91
N ILE A 46 -8.98 25.95 16.87
CA ILE A 46 -8.77 27.38 16.68
C ILE A 46 -10.13 28.05 16.56
N ASP A 47 -10.56 28.69 17.65
CA ASP A 47 -11.82 29.42 17.67
C ASP A 47 -11.86 30.50 16.58
N GLY A 48 -13.00 30.61 15.90
CA GLY A 48 -13.21 31.54 14.80
C GLY A 48 -12.26 31.36 13.60
N PHE A 49 -11.64 30.19 13.41
CA PHE A 49 -10.75 29.95 12.24
C PHE A 49 -11.45 30.25 10.91
N PHE A 50 -12.63 29.67 10.68
CA PHE A 50 -13.35 29.86 9.40
C PHE A 50 -13.87 31.28 9.20
N LYS A 51 -14.11 32.03 10.28
CA LYS A 51 -14.48 33.45 10.21
C LYS A 51 -13.32 34.34 9.76
N ARG A 52 -12.08 33.87 9.94
CA ARG A 52 -10.84 34.60 9.62
C ARG A 52 -10.09 34.04 8.40
N ALA A 53 -10.45 32.85 7.95
CA ALA A 53 -9.81 32.21 6.81
C ALA A 53 -10.03 33.01 5.52
N ASN A 54 -9.03 33.01 4.65
CA ASN A 54 -9.15 33.64 3.34
C ASN A 54 -10.28 32.93 2.55
N PRO A 55 -11.26 33.65 1.98
CA PRO A 55 -12.39 33.04 1.28
C PRO A 55 -11.99 32.20 0.06
N LEU A 56 -10.80 32.45 -0.52
CA LEU A 56 -10.25 31.65 -1.62
C LEU A 56 -9.76 30.26 -1.19
N TRP A 57 -9.56 30.03 0.11
CA TRP A 57 -9.02 28.79 0.64
C TRP A 57 -9.97 27.60 0.45
N ALA A 58 -11.26 27.73 0.80
CA ALA A 58 -12.19 26.61 0.71
C ALA A 58 -12.45 26.15 -0.75
N PRO A 59 -12.70 27.06 -1.73
CA PRO A 59 -12.81 26.66 -3.14
C PRO A 59 -11.54 26.02 -3.69
N TYR A 60 -10.36 26.50 -3.27
CA TYR A 60 -9.09 25.88 -3.66
C TYR A 60 -8.97 24.48 -3.06
N LEU A 61 -9.23 24.32 -1.76
CA LEU A 61 -9.17 23.04 -1.06
C LEU A 61 -10.04 21.99 -1.76
N MET A 62 -11.29 22.32 -2.12
CA MET A 62 -12.17 21.38 -2.82
C MET A 62 -11.59 20.94 -4.17
N ARG A 63 -11.11 21.89 -4.98
CA ARG A 63 -10.55 21.60 -6.30
C ARG A 63 -9.27 20.78 -6.21
N ASP A 64 -8.40 21.14 -5.28
CA ASP A 64 -7.10 20.51 -5.13
C ASP A 64 -7.23 19.08 -4.60
N THR A 65 -8.02 18.86 -3.55
CA THR A 65 -8.25 17.53 -2.99
C THR A 65 -8.89 16.57 -3.99
N ALA A 66 -9.83 17.04 -4.81
CA ALA A 66 -10.40 16.25 -5.90
C ALA A 66 -9.35 15.89 -6.96
N ARG A 67 -8.48 16.84 -7.34
CA ARG A 67 -7.39 16.59 -8.29
C ARG A 67 -6.38 15.59 -7.75
N VAL A 68 -5.98 15.74 -6.49
CA VAL A 68 -5.04 14.82 -5.82
C VAL A 68 -5.64 13.42 -5.73
N ALA A 69 -6.92 13.28 -5.41
CA ALA A 69 -7.61 11.99 -5.43
C ALA A 69 -7.56 11.35 -6.83
N GLN A 70 -7.86 12.11 -7.88
CA GLN A 70 -7.81 11.64 -9.27
C GLN A 70 -6.40 11.20 -9.70
N ILE A 71 -5.37 11.99 -9.38
CA ILE A 71 -3.96 11.65 -9.67
C ILE A 71 -3.58 10.31 -9.03
N ASN A 72 -4.06 10.06 -7.81
CA ASN A 72 -3.74 8.86 -7.05
C ASN A 72 -4.75 7.70 -7.29
N GLY A 73 -5.75 7.88 -8.16
CA GLY A 73 -6.79 6.87 -8.41
C GLY A 73 -7.64 6.52 -7.18
N LEU A 74 -7.81 7.46 -6.24
CA LEU A 74 -8.53 7.24 -4.99
C LEU A 74 -10.01 7.65 -5.11
N PRO A 75 -10.95 6.87 -4.57
CA PRO A 75 -12.33 7.31 -4.41
C PRO A 75 -12.37 8.50 -3.43
N TYR A 76 -13.12 9.54 -3.77
CA TYR A 76 -13.17 10.76 -2.96
C TYR A 76 -14.50 11.50 -3.13
N ARG A 77 -15.13 11.81 -2.00
CA ARG A 77 -16.25 12.75 -1.89
C ARG A 77 -16.21 13.41 -0.53
N TRP A 78 -16.71 14.65 -0.46
CA TRP A 78 -16.90 15.30 0.83
C TRP A 78 -17.83 14.46 1.74
N PRO A 79 -17.50 14.28 3.03
CA PRO A 79 -18.24 13.39 3.91
C PRO A 79 -19.70 13.80 4.10
N ARG A 80 -20.57 12.81 4.32
CA ARG A 80 -21.99 12.99 4.65
C ARG A 80 -22.39 12.07 5.80
N PRO A 81 -22.64 12.59 7.01
CA PRO A 81 -22.39 13.98 7.44
C PRO A 81 -20.89 14.32 7.51
N ASP A 82 -20.57 15.61 7.56
CA ASP A 82 -19.21 16.08 7.90
C ASP A 82 -18.89 15.65 9.35
N PRO A 83 -17.69 15.10 9.63
CA PRO A 83 -17.27 14.81 11.00
C PRO A 83 -17.33 16.01 11.95
N VAL A 84 -17.22 17.24 11.44
CA VAL A 84 -17.41 18.46 12.21
C VAL A 84 -18.75 19.10 11.84
N LEU A 85 -19.61 19.26 12.85
CA LEU A 85 -20.81 20.06 12.76
C LEU A 85 -20.43 21.53 12.65
N MET A 86 -20.80 22.17 11.54
CA MET A 86 -20.55 23.56 11.26
C MET A 86 -21.69 24.13 10.41
N ASP A 87 -22.12 25.35 10.72
CA ASP A 87 -22.95 26.12 9.80
C ASP A 87 -22.05 26.72 8.71
N ILE A 88 -22.18 26.22 7.49
CA ILE A 88 -21.35 26.64 6.35
C ILE A 88 -21.59 28.11 5.98
N LYS A 89 -22.80 28.64 6.20
CA LYS A 89 -23.15 30.02 5.85
C LYS A 89 -22.55 31.00 6.84
N THR A 90 -22.59 30.70 8.13
CA THR A 90 -22.10 31.60 9.19
C THR A 90 -20.64 31.31 9.60
N GLY A 91 -20.11 30.14 9.24
CA GLY A 91 -18.80 29.65 9.67
C GLY A 91 -18.75 29.31 11.16
N GLU A 92 -19.90 29.13 11.81
CA GLU A 92 -20.01 28.82 13.23
C GLU A 92 -19.79 27.33 13.48
N VAL A 93 -18.92 27.04 14.45
CA VAL A 93 -18.59 25.69 14.90
C VAL A 93 -19.01 25.58 16.37
N PRO A 94 -20.13 24.90 16.68
CA PRO A 94 -20.55 24.71 18.06
C PRO A 94 -19.49 23.95 18.88
N SER A 95 -19.40 24.24 20.18
CA SER A 95 -18.48 23.52 21.09
C SER A 95 -18.83 22.04 21.21
N GLU A 96 -20.14 21.76 21.27
CA GLU A 96 -20.68 20.40 21.25
C GLU A 96 -20.63 19.83 19.83
N GLN A 97 -19.94 18.71 19.68
CA GLN A 97 -19.74 18.07 18.39
C GLN A 97 -20.21 16.61 18.46
N PRO A 98 -21.13 16.18 17.58
CA PRO A 98 -21.74 14.85 17.67
C PRO A 98 -20.81 13.70 17.27
N HIS A 99 -19.68 14.00 16.59
CA HIS A 99 -18.89 12.98 15.91
C HIS A 99 -17.38 13.08 16.17
N ILE A 100 -16.80 14.28 16.00
CA ILE A 100 -15.34 14.42 15.92
C ILE A 100 -14.58 14.06 17.20
N TYR A 101 -15.15 14.33 18.38
CA TYR A 101 -14.48 14.00 19.64
C TYR A 101 -14.34 12.49 19.80
N ARG A 102 -15.45 11.75 19.62
CA ARG A 102 -15.45 10.29 19.64
C ARG A 102 -14.53 9.71 18.57
N LEU A 103 -14.57 10.20 17.33
CA LEU A 103 -13.67 9.73 16.27
C LEU A 103 -12.19 9.89 16.63
N THR A 104 -11.81 11.08 17.12
CA THR A 104 -10.41 11.36 17.50
C THR A 104 -9.97 10.51 18.69
N GLN A 105 -10.85 10.32 19.69
CA GLN A 105 -10.59 9.43 20.83
C GLN A 105 -10.45 7.96 20.43
N LEU A 106 -11.31 7.45 19.54
CA LEU A 106 -11.17 6.10 18.97
C LEU A 106 -9.84 5.96 18.21
N GLY A 107 -9.44 6.99 17.46
CA GLY A 107 -8.13 7.02 16.82
C GLY A 107 -6.97 6.95 17.82
N GLN A 108 -7.09 7.62 18.97
CA GLN A 108 -6.08 7.59 20.03
C GLN A 108 -6.01 6.20 20.68
N VAL A 109 -7.16 5.58 20.97
CA VAL A 109 -7.22 4.19 21.46
C VAL A 109 -6.59 3.22 20.46
N ALA A 110 -6.90 3.36 19.17
CA ALA A 110 -6.30 2.52 18.12
C ALA A 110 -4.78 2.69 18.03
N ALA A 111 -4.28 3.92 18.20
CA ALA A 111 -2.84 4.20 18.25
C ALA A 111 -2.18 3.52 19.46
N GLU A 112 -2.77 3.63 20.65
CA GLU A 112 -2.30 2.96 21.88
C GLU A 112 -2.33 1.43 21.77
N MET A 113 -3.25 0.87 20.97
CA MET A 113 -3.31 -0.56 20.64
C MET A 113 -2.34 -1.00 19.53
N GLY A 114 -1.48 -0.11 19.02
CA GLY A 114 -0.54 -0.41 17.93
C GLY A 114 -1.21 -0.64 16.57
N ARG A 115 -2.46 -0.18 16.41
CA ARG A 115 -3.28 -0.33 15.20
C ARG A 115 -3.71 1.00 14.59
N GLY A 116 -3.06 2.10 14.98
CA GLY A 116 -3.39 3.45 14.52
C GLY A 116 -3.44 3.58 13.00
N LEU A 117 -2.40 3.13 12.28
CA LEU A 117 -2.34 3.22 10.81
C LEU A 117 -3.46 2.41 10.13
N ALA A 118 -3.72 1.19 10.60
CA ALA A 118 -4.79 0.34 10.09
C ALA A 118 -6.16 0.97 10.33
N PHE A 119 -6.39 1.52 11.54
CA PHE A 119 -7.64 2.17 11.90
C PHE A 119 -7.92 3.42 11.07
N VAL A 120 -6.95 4.34 10.94
CA VAL A 120 -7.16 5.54 10.12
C VAL A 120 -7.32 5.19 8.65
N SER A 121 -6.66 4.14 8.13
CA SER A 121 -6.86 3.66 6.76
C SER A 121 -8.32 3.25 6.50
N GLU A 122 -8.89 2.44 7.38
CA GLU A 122 -10.26 1.94 7.22
C GLU A 122 -11.32 3.00 7.48
N VAL A 123 -11.20 3.73 8.59
CA VAL A 123 -12.21 4.71 9.02
C VAL A 123 -12.18 5.96 8.15
N SER A 124 -11.01 6.43 7.71
CA SER A 124 -10.97 7.56 6.77
C SER A 124 -11.52 7.19 5.40
N THR A 125 -11.29 5.96 4.92
CA THR A 125 -11.92 5.47 3.68
C THR A 125 -13.44 5.42 3.79
N LEU A 126 -13.97 4.94 4.93
CA LEU A 126 -15.40 4.98 5.20
C LEU A 126 -15.97 6.41 5.10
N ILE A 127 -15.27 7.39 5.67
CA ILE A 127 -15.73 8.79 5.75
C ILE A 127 -15.58 9.54 4.41
N TRP A 128 -14.46 9.32 3.68
CA TRP A 128 -14.03 10.18 2.57
C TRP A 128 -14.16 9.55 1.18
N SER A 129 -14.35 8.23 1.05
CA SER A 129 -14.44 7.58 -0.27
C SER A 129 -15.68 8.00 -1.06
N GLY A 130 -16.74 8.39 -0.35
CA GLY A 130 -18.04 8.69 -0.94
C GLY A 130 -18.95 7.50 -1.18
N HIS A 131 -18.49 6.27 -0.89
CA HIS A 131 -19.27 5.03 -1.05
C HIS A 131 -20.33 4.81 0.03
N THR A 132 -20.29 5.55 1.12
CA THR A 132 -21.20 5.38 2.26
C THR A 132 -21.72 6.75 2.69
N ASP A 133 -23.04 6.90 2.65
CA ASP A 133 -23.75 7.98 3.34
C ASP A 133 -24.02 7.55 4.78
N ASP A 134 -24.18 8.53 5.66
CA ASP A 134 -24.51 8.31 7.07
C ASP A 134 -23.58 7.32 7.76
N TRP A 135 -22.27 7.46 7.50
CA TRP A 135 -21.20 6.58 7.99
C TRP A 135 -21.20 6.34 9.51
N HIS A 136 -21.86 7.21 10.27
CA HIS A 136 -21.98 7.17 11.73
C HIS A 136 -23.14 6.31 12.23
N LEU A 137 -24.04 5.86 11.35
CA LEU A 137 -25.19 5.02 11.67
C LEU A 137 -24.92 3.54 11.38
N GLY A 138 -25.79 2.68 11.91
CA GLY A 138 -25.76 1.24 11.68
C GLY A 138 -24.43 0.60 12.11
N ASP A 139 -23.93 -0.34 11.30
CA ASP A 139 -22.72 -1.10 11.58
C ASP A 139 -21.50 -0.64 10.76
N HIS A 140 -21.59 0.49 10.06
CA HIS A 140 -20.55 0.98 9.15
C HIS A 140 -19.20 1.17 9.86
N LEU A 141 -19.20 1.90 10.98
CA LEU A 141 -17.98 2.13 11.76
C LEU A 141 -17.47 0.83 12.41
N ALA A 142 -18.37 -0.07 12.84
CA ALA A 142 -17.98 -1.35 13.42
C ALA A 142 -17.27 -2.24 12.39
N LYS A 143 -17.81 -2.32 11.18
CA LYS A 143 -17.20 -3.06 10.05
C LYS A 143 -15.84 -2.47 9.65
N ALA A 144 -15.71 -1.14 9.59
CA ALA A 144 -14.43 -0.51 9.31
C ALA A 144 -13.39 -0.79 10.40
N THR A 145 -13.80 -0.69 11.66
CA THR A 145 -12.95 -1.01 12.83
C THR A 145 -12.51 -2.48 12.83
N ALA A 146 -13.42 -3.40 12.50
CA ALA A 146 -13.13 -4.83 12.38
C ALA A 146 -12.10 -5.15 11.28
N ARG A 147 -12.18 -4.49 10.11
CA ARG A 147 -11.16 -4.64 9.06
C ARG A 147 -9.77 -4.15 9.48
N ALA A 148 -9.71 -3.19 10.40
CA ALA A 148 -8.46 -2.76 11.04
C ALA A 148 -7.95 -3.74 12.13
N GLY A 149 -8.68 -4.83 12.39
CA GLY A 149 -8.34 -5.83 13.41
C GLY A 149 -8.68 -5.40 14.83
N LEU A 150 -9.67 -4.51 15.00
CA LEU A 150 -10.09 -3.94 16.27
C LEU A 150 -11.58 -4.21 16.53
N ASP A 151 -11.98 -4.12 17.80
CA ASP A 151 -13.38 -4.27 18.23
C ASP A 151 -13.94 -2.91 18.67
N LEU A 152 -14.95 -2.41 17.95
CA LEU A 152 -15.48 -1.07 18.19
C LEU A 152 -16.14 -0.95 19.57
N ALA A 153 -16.88 -1.97 20.02
CA ALA A 153 -17.58 -1.92 21.30
C ALA A 153 -16.60 -1.85 22.48
N ARG A 154 -15.49 -2.60 22.40
CA ARG A 154 -14.39 -2.52 23.35
C ARG A 154 -13.73 -1.14 23.34
N MET A 155 -13.48 -0.58 22.16
CA MET A 155 -12.89 0.76 22.05
C MET A 155 -13.83 1.84 22.62
N ASP A 156 -15.13 1.74 22.35
CA ASP A 156 -16.14 2.65 22.92
C ASP A 156 -16.19 2.58 24.44
N ALA A 157 -16.11 1.38 25.02
CA ALA A 157 -16.04 1.21 26.48
C ALA A 157 -14.83 1.95 27.08
N ILE A 158 -13.68 1.91 26.39
CA ILE A 158 -12.48 2.67 26.79
C ILE A 158 -12.72 4.17 26.65
N VAL A 159 -13.33 4.62 25.54
CA VAL A 159 -13.64 6.06 25.33
C VAL A 159 -14.56 6.60 26.43
N VAL A 160 -15.57 5.84 26.84
CA VAL A 160 -16.47 6.22 27.94
C VAL A 160 -15.73 6.24 29.28
N ALA A 161 -14.94 5.21 29.57
CA ALA A 161 -14.25 5.09 30.85
C ALA A 161 -13.08 6.08 31.03
N GLU A 162 -12.39 6.43 29.94
CA GLU A 162 -11.10 7.13 29.96
C GLU A 162 -11.12 8.45 29.15
N GLY A 163 -12.30 9.00 28.88
CA GLY A 163 -12.46 10.17 27.99
C GLY A 163 -11.57 11.37 28.32
N ALA A 164 -11.39 11.69 29.61
CA ALA A 164 -10.53 12.79 30.06
C ALA A 164 -9.04 12.51 29.79
N ARG A 165 -8.57 11.29 30.07
CA ARG A 165 -7.18 10.87 29.78
C ARG A 165 -6.91 10.91 28.27
N LEU A 166 -7.85 10.42 27.47
CA LEU A 166 -7.73 10.43 26.01
C LEU A 166 -7.71 11.86 25.47
N HIS A 167 -8.55 12.75 26.00
CA HIS A 167 -8.52 14.17 25.66
C HIS A 167 -7.15 14.79 25.97
N GLU A 168 -6.60 14.56 27.16
CA GLU A 168 -5.27 15.05 27.53
C GLU A 168 -4.17 14.49 26.60
N ALA A 169 -4.23 13.20 26.23
CA ALA A 169 -3.30 12.60 25.29
C ALA A 169 -3.36 13.28 23.90
N ILE A 170 -4.56 13.59 23.40
CA ILE A 170 -4.77 14.30 22.14
C ILE A 170 -4.24 15.74 22.23
N GLU A 171 -4.48 16.44 23.34
CA GLU A 171 -3.91 17.78 23.58
C GLU A 171 -2.38 17.75 23.62
N ASN A 172 -1.79 16.70 24.19
CA ASN A 172 -0.33 16.51 24.17
C ASN A 172 0.19 16.23 22.76
N ASN A 173 -0.54 15.49 21.92
CA ASN A 173 -0.20 15.37 20.50
C ASN A 173 -0.21 16.74 19.81
N GLN A 174 -1.18 17.61 20.11
CA GLN A 174 -1.25 18.95 19.53
C GLN A 174 -0.08 19.84 19.94
N LYS A 175 0.33 19.79 21.22
CA LYS A 175 1.52 20.49 21.71
C LYS A 175 2.79 19.97 21.02
N ALA A 176 2.93 18.65 20.89
CA ALA A 176 4.07 18.03 20.24
C ALA A 176 4.16 18.38 18.74
N LEU A 177 3.02 18.49 18.04
CA LEU A 177 2.97 19.01 16.66
C LEU A 177 3.52 20.44 16.58
N GLN A 178 3.08 21.33 17.47
CA GLN A 178 3.57 22.71 17.53
C GLN A 178 5.07 22.79 17.83
N GLN A 179 5.55 21.99 18.79
CA GLN A 179 6.96 21.91 19.15
C GLN A 179 7.82 21.37 17.99
N ALA A 180 7.28 20.45 17.18
CA ALA A 180 7.93 19.98 15.97
C ALA A 180 8.01 21.05 14.86
N GLY A 181 7.40 22.22 15.05
CA GLY A 181 7.51 23.36 14.13
C GLY A 181 6.36 23.46 13.12
N HIS A 182 5.24 22.78 13.34
CA HIS A 182 4.07 22.89 12.46
C HIS A 182 2.75 22.88 13.24
N TRP A 183 1.63 23.21 12.58
CA TRP A 183 0.29 23.20 13.18
C TRP A 183 -0.76 22.48 12.35
N GLY A 184 -0.55 22.37 11.04
CA GLY A 184 -1.44 21.66 10.11
C GLY A 184 -1.26 20.14 10.11
N VAL A 185 -2.17 19.45 9.44
CA VAL A 185 -2.13 17.98 9.24
C VAL A 185 -2.45 17.58 7.78
N PRO A 186 -1.91 16.46 7.27
CA PRO A 186 -0.99 15.56 7.96
C PRO A 186 0.40 16.20 8.09
N THR A 187 1.06 15.99 9.23
CA THR A 187 2.48 16.33 9.41
C THR A 187 3.21 15.07 9.86
N PHE A 188 4.28 14.73 9.15
CA PHE A 188 5.17 13.63 9.48
C PHE A 188 6.41 14.18 10.16
N VAL A 189 6.85 13.59 11.26
CA VAL A 189 8.07 13.99 11.97
C VAL A 189 9.01 12.80 12.05
N HIS A 190 10.19 12.95 11.46
CA HIS A 190 11.25 11.95 11.48
C HIS A 190 12.51 12.56 12.09
N GLN A 191 13.00 11.97 13.18
CA GLN A 191 14.19 12.47 13.90
C GLN A 191 14.12 13.97 14.26
N GLY A 192 12.91 14.46 14.57
CA GLY A 192 12.65 15.87 14.91
C GLY A 192 12.42 16.81 13.72
N GLU A 193 12.57 16.34 12.47
CA GLU A 193 12.33 17.14 11.27
C GLU A 193 10.87 17.00 10.78
N PRO A 194 10.10 18.11 10.63
CA PRO A 194 8.71 18.07 10.17
C PRO A 194 8.57 18.10 8.64
N PHE A 195 7.62 17.33 8.12
CA PHE A 195 7.21 17.25 6.71
C PHE A 195 5.70 17.41 6.64
N PHE A 196 5.21 18.61 6.29
CA PHE A 196 3.79 18.93 6.27
C PHE A 196 3.16 18.74 4.89
N GLY A 197 2.08 17.96 4.83
CA GLY A 197 1.28 17.73 3.63
C GLY A 197 1.48 16.34 3.04
N GLN A 198 0.43 15.83 2.37
CA GLN A 198 0.48 14.54 1.68
C GLN A 198 1.56 14.50 0.57
N ASP A 199 1.85 15.67 0.01
CA ASP A 199 2.85 15.94 -1.03
C ASP A 199 4.28 16.07 -0.48
N ARG A 200 4.50 15.83 0.82
CA ARG A 200 5.84 15.75 1.43
C ARG A 200 6.28 14.34 1.77
N LEU A 201 5.48 13.32 1.48
CA LEU A 201 5.89 11.92 1.63
C LEU A 201 7.12 11.58 0.79
N ASP A 202 7.29 12.18 -0.40
CA ASP A 202 8.49 11.97 -1.22
C ASP A 202 9.75 12.58 -0.59
N ALA A 203 9.65 13.78 -0.02
CA ALA A 203 10.75 14.41 0.71
C ALA A 203 11.10 13.62 1.99
N LEU A 204 10.08 13.16 2.72
CA LEU A 204 10.26 12.27 3.88
C LEU A 204 10.97 10.97 3.47
N MET A 205 10.55 10.35 2.37
CA MET A 205 11.18 9.13 1.85
C MET A 205 12.63 9.36 1.47
N TRP A 206 12.94 10.44 0.75
CA TRP A 206 14.31 10.82 0.44
C TRP A 206 15.15 10.99 1.72
N ARG A 207 14.63 11.67 2.75
CA ARG A 207 15.33 11.84 4.02
C ARG A 207 15.61 10.50 4.70
N MET A 208 14.62 9.62 4.80
CA MET A 208 14.78 8.30 5.41
C MET A 208 15.77 7.43 4.60
N GLN A 209 15.74 7.48 3.27
CA GLN A 209 16.70 6.79 2.41
C GLN A 209 18.13 7.29 2.63
N SER A 210 18.34 8.61 2.73
CA SER A 210 19.66 9.18 3.01
C SER A 210 20.24 8.78 4.37
N THR A 211 19.38 8.33 5.30
CA THR A 211 19.75 7.87 6.65
C THR A 211 19.69 6.35 6.80
N GLY A 212 19.57 5.61 5.69
CA GLY A 212 19.73 4.15 5.66
C GLY A 212 18.44 3.34 5.70
N LEU A 213 17.30 3.90 5.27
CA LEU A 213 16.04 3.16 5.15
C LEU A 213 16.22 1.91 4.28
N LYS A 214 15.79 0.76 4.82
CA LYS A 214 15.84 -0.54 4.13
C LYS A 214 14.43 -0.99 3.73
N HIS A 215 14.34 -1.80 2.69
CA HIS A 215 13.12 -2.56 2.40
C HIS A 215 12.82 -3.56 3.53
N ARG A 216 11.54 -3.93 3.71
CA ARG A 216 11.16 -5.06 4.57
C ARG A 216 11.69 -6.36 3.99
N ASP A 217 11.87 -7.35 4.86
CA ASP A 217 12.19 -8.70 4.44
C ASP A 217 10.93 -9.29 3.78
N ASN A 218 11.03 -9.72 2.52
CA ASN A 218 9.91 -10.14 1.67
C ASN A 218 8.78 -9.09 1.53
N PRO A 219 9.01 -7.95 0.86
CA PRO A 219 7.94 -6.98 0.61
C PRO A 219 6.83 -7.60 -0.25
N PRO A 220 5.59 -7.07 -0.19
CA PRO A 220 4.52 -7.57 -1.04
C PRO A 220 4.88 -7.44 -2.52
N VAL A 221 4.47 -8.43 -3.31
CA VAL A 221 4.47 -8.31 -4.77
C VAL A 221 3.24 -7.48 -5.15
N THR A 222 3.46 -6.35 -5.80
CA THR A 222 2.39 -5.49 -6.32
C THR A 222 2.42 -5.45 -7.85
N PRO A 223 1.33 -5.04 -8.51
CA PRO A 223 1.35 -4.81 -9.96
C PRO A 223 2.46 -3.84 -10.39
N GLU A 224 2.66 -2.76 -9.62
CA GLU A 224 3.70 -1.75 -9.87
C GLU A 224 5.11 -2.36 -9.78
N PHE A 225 5.33 -3.22 -8.78
CA PHE A 225 6.60 -3.94 -8.65
C PHE A 225 6.84 -4.87 -9.83
N LEU A 226 5.83 -5.60 -10.32
CA LEU A 226 5.99 -6.52 -11.44
C LEU A 226 6.26 -5.79 -12.76
N CYS A 227 5.61 -4.65 -13.00
CA CYS A 227 5.75 -3.89 -14.24
C CYS A 227 7.21 -3.51 -14.54
N GLY A 228 7.60 -3.68 -15.80
CA GLY A 228 8.94 -3.41 -16.30
C GLY A 228 9.59 -4.64 -16.92
N THR A 229 10.90 -4.56 -17.11
CA THR A 229 11.73 -5.60 -17.73
C THR A 229 12.56 -6.32 -16.69
N TRP A 230 12.56 -7.63 -16.78
CA TRP A 230 13.29 -8.54 -15.91
C TRP A 230 14.24 -9.39 -16.75
N ARG A 231 15.44 -9.63 -16.24
CA ARG A 231 16.40 -10.58 -16.77
C ARG A 231 16.42 -11.82 -15.90
N LEU A 232 16.46 -12.99 -16.53
CA LEU A 232 16.61 -14.24 -15.82
C LEU A 232 18.01 -14.28 -15.19
N ASP A 233 18.07 -14.55 -13.89
CA ASP A 233 19.31 -14.88 -13.18
C ASP A 233 19.61 -16.36 -13.35
N ARG A 234 18.64 -17.22 -13.04
CA ARG A 234 18.69 -18.67 -13.24
C ARG A 234 17.32 -19.31 -13.10
N TRP A 235 17.18 -20.53 -13.63
CA TRP A 235 16.05 -21.40 -13.39
C TRP A 235 16.55 -22.65 -12.67
N GLU A 236 16.01 -22.92 -11.49
CA GLU A 236 16.29 -24.11 -10.70
C GLU A 236 15.16 -25.13 -10.81
N LEU A 237 15.52 -26.39 -11.07
CA LEU A 237 14.64 -27.54 -10.90
C LEU A 237 15.01 -28.24 -9.59
N TRP A 238 14.05 -28.34 -8.70
CA TRP A 238 14.13 -29.12 -7.47
C TRP A 238 13.32 -30.41 -7.63
N ARG A 239 13.82 -31.51 -7.07
CA ARG A 239 13.17 -32.81 -7.10
C ARG A 239 13.15 -33.40 -5.70
N ASP A 240 11.96 -33.75 -5.21
CA ASP A 240 11.74 -34.32 -3.88
C ASP A 240 12.43 -33.49 -2.77
N GLY A 241 12.40 -32.15 -2.92
CA GLY A 241 12.99 -31.20 -1.97
C GLY A 241 14.51 -30.98 -2.11
N ALA A 242 15.19 -31.66 -3.03
CA ALA A 242 16.61 -31.48 -3.30
C ALA A 242 16.86 -30.75 -4.63
N PHE A 243 17.89 -29.92 -4.71
CA PHE A 243 18.32 -29.31 -5.97
C PHE A 243 18.68 -30.40 -6.98
N SER A 244 18.11 -30.33 -8.19
CA SER A 244 18.34 -31.32 -9.24
C SER A 244 19.26 -30.79 -10.34
N ARG A 245 18.92 -29.66 -10.98
CA ARG A 245 19.71 -29.07 -12.07
C ARG A 245 19.23 -27.66 -12.43
N LEU A 246 19.97 -26.99 -13.32
CA LEU A 246 19.55 -25.77 -14.02
C LEU A 246 19.02 -26.11 -15.41
N PRO A 247 17.69 -26.05 -15.69
CA PRO A 247 17.15 -26.48 -16.98
C PRO A 247 17.64 -25.72 -18.21
N LEU A 248 18.13 -24.48 -18.06
CA LEU A 248 18.72 -23.68 -19.14
C LEU A 248 20.26 -23.69 -19.15
N GLY A 249 20.87 -24.50 -18.30
CA GLY A 249 22.31 -24.49 -18.04
C GLY A 249 22.75 -23.32 -17.16
N GLU A 250 24.04 -23.29 -16.83
CA GLU A 250 24.64 -22.31 -15.90
C GLU A 250 24.58 -20.86 -16.39
N ARG A 251 24.50 -20.65 -17.70
CA ARG A 251 24.45 -19.33 -18.35
C ARG A 251 23.20 -19.16 -19.22
N GLY A 252 22.11 -19.84 -18.84
CA GLY A 252 20.82 -19.66 -19.48
C GLY A 252 20.36 -18.21 -19.35
N THR A 253 19.77 -17.66 -20.41
CA THR A 253 19.33 -16.27 -20.44
C THR A 253 17.82 -16.19 -20.56
N GLY A 254 17.25 -15.04 -20.19
CA GLY A 254 15.84 -14.80 -20.40
C GLY A 254 15.46 -13.36 -20.15
N VAL A 255 14.36 -12.95 -20.77
CA VAL A 255 13.73 -11.65 -20.60
C VAL A 255 12.25 -11.86 -20.32
N LEU A 256 11.75 -11.23 -19.26
CA LEU A 256 10.34 -11.20 -18.93
C LEU A 256 9.89 -9.74 -18.83
N ILE A 257 8.85 -9.40 -19.57
CA ILE A 257 8.31 -8.04 -19.65
C ILE A 257 6.89 -8.08 -19.12
N TYR A 258 6.60 -7.22 -18.16
CA TYR A 258 5.24 -6.94 -17.69
C TYR A 258 4.87 -5.50 -18.01
N GLU A 259 3.79 -5.32 -18.76
CA GLU A 259 3.22 -4.00 -19.03
C GLU A 259 2.11 -3.68 -18.02
N ARG A 260 1.98 -2.40 -17.67
CA ARG A 260 0.94 -1.89 -16.76
C ARG A 260 -0.49 -2.16 -17.23
N GLN A 261 -0.69 -2.28 -18.54
CA GLN A 261 -2.00 -2.56 -19.15
C GLN A 261 -2.39 -4.04 -19.08
N GLY A 262 -1.56 -4.88 -18.44
CA GLY A 262 -1.85 -6.31 -18.27
C GLY A 262 -1.25 -7.19 -19.36
N ARG A 263 -0.43 -6.69 -20.28
CA ARG A 263 0.29 -7.53 -21.26
C ARG A 263 1.61 -8.04 -20.73
N MET A 264 2.01 -9.24 -21.15
CA MET A 264 3.31 -9.81 -20.81
C MET A 264 3.96 -10.55 -21.98
N ALA A 265 5.28 -10.61 -21.99
CA ALA A 265 6.06 -11.47 -22.88
C ALA A 265 7.26 -12.07 -22.14
N GLY A 266 7.49 -13.36 -22.31
CA GLY A 266 8.59 -14.11 -21.70
C GLY A 266 9.39 -14.84 -22.75
N PHE A 267 10.71 -14.72 -22.68
CA PHE A 267 11.67 -15.39 -23.55
C PHE A 267 12.74 -16.02 -22.66
N LEU A 268 13.02 -17.30 -22.86
CA LEU A 268 14.02 -18.06 -22.12
C LEU A 268 14.84 -18.88 -23.11
N GLN A 269 16.14 -18.94 -22.88
CA GLN A 269 17.07 -19.53 -23.83
C GLN A 269 18.14 -20.33 -23.08
N HIS A 270 18.36 -21.57 -23.52
CA HIS A 270 19.44 -22.41 -23.02
C HIS A 270 20.81 -21.83 -23.38
N THR A 271 21.80 -22.05 -22.52
CA THR A 271 23.19 -21.60 -22.70
C THR A 271 23.76 -21.95 -24.09
N ASP A 272 23.44 -23.15 -24.57
CA ASP A 272 23.94 -23.69 -25.85
C ASP A 272 23.03 -23.44 -27.06
N TRP A 273 22.01 -22.58 -26.95
CA TRP A 273 21.07 -22.33 -28.06
C TRP A 273 21.76 -21.89 -29.36
N HIS A 274 22.83 -21.10 -29.25
CA HIS A 274 23.63 -20.65 -30.38
C HIS A 274 24.32 -21.80 -31.16
N LYS A 275 24.38 -23.01 -30.60
CA LYS A 275 24.95 -24.21 -31.22
C LYS A 275 23.88 -25.11 -31.85
N ALA A 276 22.59 -24.74 -31.76
CA ALA A 276 21.52 -25.55 -32.29
C ALA A 276 21.66 -25.69 -33.82
N PRO A 277 21.66 -26.93 -34.36
CA PRO A 277 21.80 -27.16 -35.79
C PRO A 277 20.61 -26.61 -36.56
N ALA A 278 20.88 -25.96 -37.69
CA ALA A 278 19.84 -25.42 -38.57
C ALA A 278 18.88 -26.52 -39.04
N GLY A 279 17.57 -26.25 -38.96
CA GLY A 279 16.53 -27.16 -39.46
C GLY A 279 16.12 -28.29 -38.50
N GLN A 280 16.74 -28.41 -37.31
CA GLN A 280 16.24 -29.33 -36.28
C GLN A 280 15.23 -28.64 -35.37
N LYS A 281 14.21 -29.39 -34.95
CA LYS A 281 13.23 -28.89 -33.99
C LYS A 281 13.90 -28.79 -32.62
N PRO A 282 13.97 -27.60 -32.00
CA PRO A 282 14.52 -27.45 -30.65
C PRO A 282 13.79 -28.32 -29.63
N ALA A 283 14.52 -28.81 -28.63
CA ALA A 283 13.90 -29.28 -27.41
C ALA A 283 13.14 -28.12 -26.75
N SER A 284 12.10 -28.44 -25.97
CA SER A 284 11.26 -27.45 -25.30
C SER A 284 12.02 -26.55 -24.32
N THR A 285 13.24 -26.94 -23.93
CA THR A 285 14.12 -26.18 -23.04
C THR A 285 15.23 -25.42 -23.77
N ASP A 286 15.39 -25.59 -25.08
CA ASP A 286 16.45 -24.93 -25.85
C ASP A 286 16.13 -23.44 -26.06
N PHE A 287 14.90 -23.16 -26.46
CA PHE A 287 14.33 -21.82 -26.51
C PHE A 287 12.83 -21.89 -26.23
N PHE A 288 12.37 -21.06 -25.31
CA PHE A 288 10.99 -21.03 -24.87
C PHE A 288 10.50 -19.58 -24.83
N ALA A 289 9.53 -19.27 -25.68
CA ALA A 289 8.86 -17.98 -25.73
C ALA A 289 7.35 -18.13 -25.57
N TYR A 290 6.74 -17.18 -24.87
CA TYR A 290 5.29 -17.03 -24.75
C TYR A 290 4.89 -15.59 -24.44
N SER A 291 3.67 -15.22 -24.78
CA SER A 291 3.09 -13.92 -24.47
C SER A 291 1.58 -14.03 -24.25
N GLY A 292 1.03 -13.02 -23.60
CA GLY A 292 -0.40 -12.98 -23.29
C GLY A 292 -0.77 -11.89 -22.31
N GLN A 293 -1.84 -12.12 -21.56
CA GLN A 293 -2.26 -11.25 -20.46
C GLN A 293 -1.66 -11.74 -19.14
N TRP A 294 -1.45 -10.83 -18.20
CA TRP A 294 -1.12 -11.15 -16.82
C TRP A 294 -2.02 -10.42 -15.84
N ARG A 295 -2.19 -11.03 -14.68
CA ARG A 295 -2.85 -10.43 -13.51
C ARG A 295 -2.25 -10.98 -12.23
N LEU A 296 -2.39 -10.22 -11.15
CA LEU A 296 -2.01 -10.64 -9.81
C LEU A 296 -3.26 -11.09 -9.05
N GLU A 297 -3.25 -12.32 -8.55
CA GLU A 297 -4.30 -12.91 -7.72
C GLU A 297 -3.69 -13.31 -6.37
N GLY A 298 -3.84 -12.45 -5.35
CA GLY A 298 -3.16 -12.64 -4.08
C GLY A 298 -1.64 -12.61 -4.26
N LYS A 299 -0.98 -13.74 -3.99
CA LYS A 299 0.49 -13.89 -4.19
C LYS A 299 0.86 -14.49 -5.54
N ASP A 300 -0.12 -14.89 -6.34
CA ASP A 300 0.13 -15.60 -7.59
C ASP A 300 0.03 -14.64 -8.77
N VAL A 301 1.01 -14.69 -9.66
CA VAL A 301 0.92 -14.10 -10.98
C VAL A 301 0.34 -15.16 -11.91
N VAL A 302 -0.73 -14.78 -12.61
CA VAL A 302 -1.39 -15.63 -13.61
C VAL A 302 -1.08 -15.08 -14.98
N HIS A 303 -0.59 -15.92 -15.88
CA HIS A 303 -0.39 -15.64 -17.29
C HIS A 303 -1.47 -16.35 -18.10
N ALA A 304 -2.37 -15.61 -18.75
CA ALA A 304 -3.29 -16.16 -19.73
C ALA A 304 -2.63 -16.07 -21.11
N ILE A 305 -2.29 -17.22 -21.69
CA ILE A 305 -1.33 -17.32 -22.80
C ILE A 305 -2.04 -17.26 -24.15
N ASP A 306 -1.71 -16.24 -24.95
CA ASP A 306 -2.25 -16.04 -26.30
C ASP A 306 -1.34 -16.65 -27.37
N HIS A 307 -0.02 -16.61 -27.15
CA HIS A 307 0.98 -17.09 -28.08
C HIS A 307 2.08 -17.86 -27.33
N ALA A 308 2.48 -19.01 -27.84
CA ALA A 308 3.59 -19.78 -27.28
C ALA A 308 4.36 -20.55 -28.37
N SER A 309 5.66 -20.69 -28.15
CA SER A 309 6.54 -21.58 -28.93
C SER A 309 6.21 -23.07 -28.74
N ILE A 310 5.55 -23.44 -27.64
CA ILE A 310 5.06 -24.79 -27.37
C ILE A 310 3.53 -24.78 -27.52
N GLY A 311 3.02 -25.44 -28.55
CA GLY A 311 1.59 -25.37 -28.91
C GLY A 311 0.61 -25.76 -27.79
N ALA A 312 0.99 -26.67 -26.89
CA ALA A 312 0.15 -27.09 -25.77
C ALA A 312 -0.11 -25.98 -24.72
N TRP A 313 0.64 -24.88 -24.75
CA TRP A 313 0.49 -23.77 -23.81
C TRP A 313 -0.48 -22.68 -24.30
N THR A 314 -0.75 -22.63 -25.60
CA THR A 314 -1.66 -21.63 -26.17
C THR A 314 -3.07 -21.83 -25.64
N GLY A 315 -3.69 -20.77 -25.12
CA GLY A 315 -5.01 -20.78 -24.51
C GLY A 315 -5.05 -21.29 -23.06
N GLN A 316 -3.89 -21.60 -22.46
CA GLN A 316 -3.82 -22.01 -21.06
C GLN A 316 -3.60 -20.83 -20.13
N GLU A 317 -3.99 -21.00 -18.86
CA GLU A 317 -3.57 -20.13 -17.78
C GLU A 317 -2.44 -20.78 -16.97
N VAL A 318 -1.32 -20.08 -16.85
CA VAL A 318 -0.17 -20.53 -16.09
C VAL A 318 -0.04 -19.69 -14.84
N ARG A 319 -0.13 -20.37 -13.69
CA ARG A 319 -0.01 -19.75 -12.38
C ARG A 319 1.42 -19.88 -11.86
N ARG A 320 1.94 -18.82 -11.25
CA ARG A 320 3.24 -18.78 -10.57
C ARG A 320 3.10 -18.04 -9.25
N ALA A 321 3.49 -18.66 -8.14
CA ALA A 321 3.62 -17.92 -6.90
C ALA A 321 4.78 -16.93 -7.05
N ALA A 322 4.52 -15.65 -6.80
CA ALA A 322 5.51 -14.59 -6.92
C ALA A 322 6.05 -14.22 -5.54
N ARG A 323 7.37 -14.12 -5.45
CA ARG A 323 8.07 -13.68 -4.24
C ARG A 323 9.06 -12.58 -4.60
N ARG A 324 8.96 -11.44 -3.93
CA ARG A 324 9.96 -10.37 -4.01
C ARG A 324 11.10 -10.69 -3.05
N THR A 325 12.30 -10.91 -3.59
CA THR A 325 13.50 -11.27 -2.81
C THR A 325 14.34 -10.05 -2.44
N ALA A 326 14.25 -8.97 -3.23
CA ALA A 326 14.93 -7.70 -3.02
C ALA A 326 14.18 -6.55 -3.72
N ALA A 327 14.74 -5.34 -3.69
CA ALA A 327 14.18 -4.21 -4.43
C ALA A 327 14.11 -4.47 -5.94
N ASP A 328 15.11 -5.20 -6.45
CA ASP A 328 15.34 -5.57 -7.84
C ASP A 328 15.23 -7.09 -8.09
N GLY A 329 14.82 -7.87 -7.10
CA GLY A 329 14.78 -9.34 -7.14
C GLY A 329 13.36 -9.92 -7.11
N LEU A 330 13.05 -10.79 -8.07
CA LEU A 330 11.77 -11.48 -8.19
C LEU A 330 12.00 -12.98 -8.36
N GLU A 331 11.18 -13.79 -7.71
CA GLU A 331 11.06 -15.21 -7.99
C GLU A 331 9.66 -15.56 -8.47
N LEU A 332 9.59 -16.40 -9.49
CA LEU A 332 8.36 -17.01 -9.98
C LEU A 332 8.46 -18.52 -9.79
N ILE A 333 7.59 -19.06 -8.94
CA ILE A 333 7.60 -20.46 -8.52
C ILE A 333 6.43 -21.18 -9.19
N ALA A 334 6.72 -22.21 -9.98
CA ALA A 334 5.70 -23.07 -10.58
C ALA A 334 5.04 -23.96 -9.52
N PRO A 335 3.73 -24.29 -9.68
CA PRO A 335 3.10 -25.34 -8.91
C PRO A 335 3.93 -26.63 -8.99
N PRO A 336 4.09 -27.38 -7.88
CA PRO A 336 4.77 -28.65 -7.91
C PRO A 336 4.07 -29.64 -8.83
N GLU A 337 4.84 -30.37 -9.63
CA GLU A 337 4.32 -31.37 -10.58
C GLU A 337 4.89 -32.75 -10.24
N THR A 338 4.04 -33.76 -10.18
CA THR A 338 4.49 -35.14 -9.97
C THR A 338 4.77 -35.79 -11.31
N ASN A 339 6.00 -36.28 -11.50
CA ASN A 339 6.39 -36.96 -12.73
C ASN A 339 5.87 -38.41 -12.77
N ALA A 340 6.00 -39.09 -13.92
CA ALA A 340 5.55 -40.48 -14.11
C ALA A 340 6.22 -41.50 -13.16
N LYS A 341 7.30 -41.13 -12.46
CA LYS A 341 8.00 -41.95 -11.46
C LYS A 341 7.58 -41.63 -10.02
N GLY A 342 6.55 -40.79 -9.82
CA GLY A 342 6.07 -40.38 -8.50
C GLY A 342 6.91 -39.30 -7.81
N GLN A 343 7.89 -38.71 -8.52
CA GLN A 343 8.77 -37.69 -7.95
C GLN A 343 8.17 -36.30 -8.12
N VAL A 344 8.25 -35.46 -7.09
CA VAL A 344 7.72 -34.10 -7.10
C VAL A 344 8.78 -33.14 -7.59
N ASN A 345 8.52 -32.54 -8.75
CA ASN A 345 9.34 -31.49 -9.33
C ASN A 345 8.81 -30.11 -8.92
N SER A 346 9.69 -29.19 -8.55
CA SER A 346 9.37 -27.78 -8.31
C SER A 346 10.31 -26.90 -9.12
N ASN A 347 9.76 -25.95 -9.86
CA ASN A 347 10.53 -25.05 -10.71
C ASN A 347 10.52 -23.64 -10.12
N ILE A 348 11.70 -23.08 -9.89
CA ILE A 348 11.89 -21.72 -9.37
C ILE A 348 12.69 -20.93 -10.38
N LEU A 349 12.11 -19.84 -10.88
CA LEU A 349 12.78 -18.92 -11.79
C LEU A 349 13.15 -17.66 -11.01
N HIS A 350 14.45 -17.38 -10.93
CA HIS A 350 15.00 -16.20 -10.28
C HIS A 350 15.24 -15.12 -11.34
N TRP A 351 14.74 -13.93 -11.07
CA TRP A 351 14.77 -12.78 -11.97
C TRP A 351 15.39 -11.57 -11.26
N ARG A 352 16.11 -10.76 -12.02
CA ARG A 352 16.60 -9.44 -11.58
C ARG A 352 16.10 -8.35 -12.51
N ARG A 353 15.81 -7.17 -11.97
CA ARG A 353 15.38 -6.01 -12.75
C ARG A 353 16.47 -5.62 -13.75
N ALA A 354 16.08 -5.36 -15.00
CA ALA A 354 16.98 -5.19 -16.13
C ALA A 354 17.74 -3.87 -16.16
#